data_AF-A0A2G8RGI8-F1
#
_entry.id   AF-A0A2G8RGI8-F1
#
_cell.length_a   1.000
_cell.length_b   1.000
_cell.length_c   1.000
_cell.angle_alpha   90.00
_cell.angle_beta   90.00
_cell.angle_gamma   90.00
#
_symmetry.space_group_name_H-M   'P 1'
#
loop_
_entity.id
_entity.type
_entity.pdbx_description
1 polymer ?
#
loop_
_entity_poly.entity_id
_entity_poly.type
_entity_poly.pdbx_seq_one_letter_code
_entity_poly.pdbx_strand_id
1 'polypeptide(L)'
;MSLARQNPKTIPFAHGGPITDQILDSFITAATKAQTAEHLDDAEAALIICLAAPIAQELLQRRRAMALISDVVDLDNVVFLPAG
;
A
#
# COMPACT_ATOMS: atom_id res chain seq x y z
N MET A 1 18.70 17.74 45.16
CA MET A 1 17.67 16.78 44.70
C MET A 1 17.34 17.10 43.25
N SER A 2 17.83 16.30 42.30
CA SER A 2 17.59 16.48 40.87
C SER A 2 16.98 15.20 40.31
N LEU A 3 15.75 15.29 39.81
CA LEU A 3 15.03 14.18 39.19
C LEU A 3 15.60 13.97 37.79
N ALA A 4 16.42 12.93 37.63
CA ALA A 4 16.89 12.49 36.33
C ALA A 4 15.68 12.10 35.47
N ARG A 5 15.44 12.87 34.40
CA ARG A 5 14.40 12.61 33.40
C ARG A 5 14.66 11.23 32.78
N GLN A 6 13.83 10.25 33.13
CA GLN A 6 13.83 8.96 32.45
C GLN A 6 13.42 9.19 30.99
N ASN A 7 14.37 8.93 30.09
CA ASN A 7 14.15 8.94 28.65
C ASN A 7 13.06 7.89 28.34
N PRO A 8 11.94 8.22 27.69
CA PRO A 8 10.93 7.22 27.36
C PRO A 8 11.62 6.16 26.50
N LYS A 9 11.58 4.89 26.96
CA LYS A 9 12.08 3.75 26.20
C LYS A 9 11.48 3.83 24.80
N THR A 10 12.29 4.19 23.82
CA THR A 10 11.90 4.18 22.42
C THR A 10 11.58 2.74 22.09
N ILE A 11 10.29 2.43 21.94
CA ILE A 11 9.85 1.14 21.42
C ILE A 11 10.46 1.06 20.02
N PRO A 12 11.30 0.06 19.71
CA PRO A 12 11.83 -0.11 18.37
C PRO A 12 10.67 -0.09 17.39
N PHE A 13 10.80 0.60 16.26
CA PHE A 13 9.81 0.50 15.20
C PHE A 13 9.64 -0.99 14.91
N ALA A 14 8.47 -1.53 15.23
CA ALA A 14 8.10 -2.86 14.83
C ALA A 14 8.10 -2.82 13.31
N HIS A 15 9.19 -3.29 12.69
CA HIS A 15 9.21 -3.52 11.26
C HIS A 15 8.17 -4.61 11.03
N GLY A 16 7.03 -4.22 10.46
CA GLY A 16 6.02 -5.18 10.04
C GLY A 16 6.71 -6.27 9.21
N GLY A 17 6.46 -7.53 9.57
CA GLY A 17 6.99 -8.65 8.80
C GLY A 17 6.57 -8.55 7.33
N PRO A 18 7.20 -9.33 6.43
CA PRO A 18 6.83 -9.33 5.03
C PRO A 18 5.33 -9.64 4.88
N ILE A 19 4.63 -8.85 4.06
CA ILE A 19 3.25 -9.14 3.69
C ILE A 19 3.28 -10.35 2.75
N THR A 20 2.84 -11.50 3.26
CA THR A 20 2.79 -12.75 2.48
C THR A 20 1.48 -12.85 1.70
N ASP A 21 1.44 -13.74 0.72
CA ASP A 21 0.21 -14.02 -0.05
C ASP A 21 -0.95 -14.45 0.87
N GLN A 22 -0.65 -15.25 1.89
CA GLN A 22 -1.64 -15.65 2.90
C GLN A 22 -2.23 -14.46 3.66
N ILE A 23 -1.40 -13.45 3.97
CA ILE A 23 -1.85 -12.20 4.61
C ILE A 23 -2.74 -11.41 3.66
N LEU A 24 -2.42 -11.37 2.36
CA LEU A 24 -3.23 -10.72 1.34
C LEU A 24 -4.58 -11.43 1.13
N ASP A 25 -4.61 -12.75 1.11
CA ASP A 25 -5.87 -13.53 1.02
C ASP A 25 -6.77 -13.27 2.23
N SER A 26 -6.16 -13.19 3.42
CA SER A 26 -6.87 -12.85 4.66
C SER A 26 -7.43 -11.42 4.61
N PHE A 27 -6.63 -10.48 4.09
CA PHE A 27 -7.05 -9.10 3.90
C PHE A 27 -8.20 -8.99 2.91
N ILE A 28 -8.16 -9.69 1.77
CA ILE A 28 -9.25 -9.70 0.78
C ILE A 28 -10.53 -10.23 1.42
N THR A 29 -10.43 -11.30 2.20
CA THR A 29 -11.58 -11.87 2.91
C THR A 29 -12.19 -10.85 3.88
N ALA A 30 -11.37 -10.25 4.75
CA ALA A 30 -11.81 -9.23 5.71
C ALA A 30 -12.40 -8.00 5.00
N ALA A 31 -11.74 -7.49 3.96
CA ALA A 31 -12.20 -6.34 3.19
C ALA A 31 -13.50 -6.63 2.42
N THR A 32 -13.73 -7.87 2.01
CA THR A 32 -14.99 -8.28 1.36
C THR A 32 -16.12 -8.31 2.37
N LYS A 33 -15.92 -8.90 3.55
CA LYS A 33 -16.88 -8.87 4.66
C LYS A 33 -17.25 -7.44 5.06
N ALA A 34 -16.25 -6.56 5.14
CA ALA A 34 -16.44 -5.14 5.44
C ALA A 34 -17.35 -4.46 4.41
N GLN A 35 -17.21 -4.81 3.13
CA GLN A 35 -18.04 -4.25 2.04
C GLN A 35 -19.47 -4.82 2.04
N THR A 36 -19.67 -6.06 2.46
CA THR A 36 -21.01 -6.70 2.55
C THR A 36 -21.76 -6.38 3.85
N ALA A 37 -21.21 -5.48 4.68
CA ALA A 37 -21.73 -5.12 6.01
C ALA A 37 -21.86 -6.34 6.96
N GLU A 38 -21.00 -7.34 6.77
CA GLU A 38 -20.85 -8.45 7.71
C GLU A 38 -20.06 -8.00 8.94
N HIS A 39 -20.22 -8.73 10.03
CA HIS A 39 -19.48 -8.46 11.26
C HIS A 39 -17.98 -8.75 11.05
N LEU A 40 -17.15 -7.81 11.46
CA LEU A 40 -15.69 -7.94 11.50
C LEU A 40 -15.25 -8.18 12.94
N ASP A 41 -14.35 -9.13 13.13
CA ASP A 41 -13.63 -9.21 14.39
C ASP A 41 -12.50 -8.16 14.48
N ASP A 42 -11.97 -7.95 15.70
CA ASP A 42 -10.92 -6.95 15.94
C ASP A 42 -9.64 -7.23 15.13
N ALA A 43 -9.33 -8.49 14.84
CA ALA A 43 -8.14 -8.87 14.09
C ALA A 43 -8.31 -8.56 12.60
N GLU A 44 -9.48 -8.82 12.04
CA GLU A 44 -9.87 -8.46 10.67
C GLU A 44 -9.86 -6.93 10.48
N ALA A 45 -10.41 -6.19 11.43
CA ALA A 45 -10.36 -4.72 11.42
C ALA A 45 -8.92 -4.19 11.50
N ALA A 46 -8.11 -4.74 12.41
CA ALA A 46 -6.70 -4.38 12.53
C ALA A 46 -5.92 -4.70 11.24
N LEU A 47 -6.21 -5.84 10.61
CA LEU A 47 -5.59 -6.24 9.35
C LEU A 47 -5.90 -5.23 8.23
N ILE A 48 -7.15 -4.81 8.10
CA ILE A 48 -7.56 -3.79 7.12
C ILE A 48 -6.82 -2.47 7.36
N ILE A 49 -6.79 -2.00 8.61
CA ILE A 49 -6.14 -0.72 8.97
C ILE A 49 -4.62 -0.77 8.71
N CYS A 50 -3.96 -1.88 9.07
CA CYS A 50 -2.52 -2.03 8.91
C CYS A 50 -2.10 -2.10 7.43
N LEU A 51 -2.94 -2.67 6.56
CA LEU A 51 -2.59 -2.94 5.16
C LEU A 51 -3.12 -1.90 4.17
N ALA A 52 -4.10 -1.08 4.54
CA ALA A 52 -4.69 -0.09 3.63
C ALA A 52 -3.65 0.85 3.01
N ALA A 53 -2.76 1.43 3.82
CA ALA A 53 -1.74 2.36 3.36
C ALA A 53 -0.69 1.72 2.43
N PRO A 54 0.01 0.61 2.80
CA PRO A 54 1.01 0.01 1.93
C PRO A 54 0.40 -0.50 0.62
N ILE A 55 -0.81 -1.10 0.64
CA ILE A 55 -1.50 -1.54 -0.57
C ILE A 55 -1.83 -0.35 -1.49
N ALA A 56 -2.37 0.75 -0.93
CA ALA A 56 -2.67 1.95 -1.71
C ALA A 56 -1.42 2.56 -2.36
N GLN A 57 -0.29 2.58 -1.64
CA GLN A 57 0.99 3.07 -2.17
C GLN A 57 1.48 2.20 -3.32
N GLU A 58 1.46 0.89 -3.18
CA GLU A 58 1.87 -0.03 -4.24
C GLU A 58 0.97 0.08 -5.48
N LEU A 59 -0.35 0.16 -5.30
CA LEU A 59 -1.28 0.38 -6.41
C LEU A 59 -1.03 1.71 -7.13
N LEU A 60 -0.72 2.78 -6.40
CA LEU A 60 -0.37 4.07 -6.98
C LEU A 60 0.94 3.99 -7.78
N GLN A 61 1.97 3.33 -7.24
CA GLN A 61 3.24 3.13 -7.93
C GLN A 61 3.04 2.35 -9.23
N ARG A 62 2.28 1.25 -9.19
CA ARG A 62 1.94 0.45 -10.38
C ARG A 62 1.17 1.28 -11.41
N ARG A 63 0.18 2.07 -11.00
CA ARG A 63 -0.57 2.96 -11.91
C ARG A 63 0.33 3.99 -12.58
N ARG A 64 1.25 4.61 -11.84
CA ARG A 64 2.21 5.58 -12.39
C ARG A 64 3.16 4.91 -13.39
N ALA A 65 3.67 3.73 -13.07
CA ALA A 65 4.54 2.98 -13.98
C ALA A 65 3.81 2.62 -15.28
N MET A 66 2.56 2.16 -15.21
CA MET A 66 1.76 1.85 -16.41
C MET A 66 1.44 3.10 -17.23
N ALA A 67 1.15 4.24 -16.59
CA ALA A 67 0.93 5.50 -17.30
C ALA A 67 2.18 5.92 -18.08
N LEU A 68 3.35 5.84 -17.46
CA LEU A 68 4.64 6.13 -18.13
C LEU A 68 4.88 5.20 -19.33
N ILE A 69 4.56 3.91 -19.22
CA ILE A 69 4.69 2.97 -20.35
C ILE A 69 3.73 3.36 -21.48
N SER A 70 2.49 3.72 -21.15
CA SER A 70 1.52 4.18 -22.14
C SER A 70 2.03 5.42 -22.88
N ASP A 71 2.58 6.38 -22.17
CA ASP A 71 3.14 7.61 -22.76
C ASP A 71 4.33 7.31 -23.69
N VAL A 72 5.16 6.31 -23.34
CA VAL A 72 6.30 5.87 -24.18
C VAL A 72 5.82 5.17 -25.45
N VAL A 73 4.79 4.32 -25.36
CA VAL A 73 4.23 3.63 -26.54
C VAL A 73 3.51 4.61 -27.48
N ASP A 74 2.92 5.68 -26.95
CA ASP A 74 2.27 6.70 -27.78
C ASP A 74 3.29 7.56 -28.56
N LEU A 75 4.51 7.73 -28.02
CA LEU A 75 5.62 8.39 -28.72
C LEU A 75 6.15 7.60 -29.92
N ASP A 76 6.08 6.26 -29.88
CA ASP A 76 6.45 5.41 -31.02
C ASP A 76 5.46 5.55 -32.21
N ASN A 77 4.28 6.14 -31.99
CA ASN A 77 3.31 6.47 -33.05
C ASN A 77 3.53 7.85 -33.68
N VAL A 78 4.58 8.59 -33.29
CA VAL A 78 4.90 9.89 -33.89
C VAL A 78 5.58 9.69 -35.25
N VAL A 79 4.79 9.80 -36.32
CA VAL A 79 5.32 9.91 -37.69
C VAL A 79 5.92 11.31 -37.86
N PHE A 80 7.25 11.40 -37.95
CA PHE A 80 7.91 12.63 -38.36
C PHE A 80 7.57 12.91 -39.82
N LEU A 81 6.77 13.95 -40.08
CA LEU A 81 6.54 14.44 -41.42
C LEU A 81 7.85 15.03 -41.97
N PRO A 82 8.33 14.60 -43.15
CA PRO A 82 9.51 15.19 -43.76
C PRO A 82 9.22 16.67 -44.07
N ALA A 83 10.11 17.56 -43.64
CA ALA A 83 10.04 18.97 -43.96
C ALA A 83 10.16 19.14 -45.49
N GLY A 84 9.08 19.62 -46.12
CA GLY A 84 9.07 20.03 -47.52
C GLY A 84 9.70 21.40 -47.72
#